data_AF-S4R4D3-F1
#
_entry.id   AF-S4R4D3-F1
#
_cell.length_a   1.000
_cell.length_b   1.000
_cell.length_c   1.000
_cell.angle_alpha   90.00
_cell.angle_beta   90.00
_cell.angle_gamma   90.00
#
_symmetry.space_group_name_H-M   'P 1'
#
loop_
_entity.id
_entity.type
_entity.pdbx_description
1 polymer ?
#
loop_
_entity_poly.entity_id
_entity_poly.type
_entity_poly.pdbx_seq_one_letter_code
_entity_poly.pdbx_strand_id
1 'polypeptide(L)'
;TLPSPVSATLTIKESSDVSRLLPYLFVGGERAARDLPTLRRLNVGLVLNVTAHVPHYHAGAGSIAYRRLPASDTHGQDLRQYFRPAFLLIEEARRCGCSVLLHCQAGVSRSPTVAIAYVMRIRGLGASDAYAFVRARRAAVAPNLSFMGQLLLYEREL
;
A
#
# COMPACT_ATOMS: atom_id res chain seq x y z
N THR A 1 11.02 27.99 -41.35
CA THR A 1 11.15 28.00 -39.89
C THR A 1 10.52 26.73 -39.36
N LEU A 2 11.33 25.79 -38.86
CA LEU A 2 10.83 24.51 -38.31
C LEU A 2 10.10 24.75 -36.98
N PRO A 3 8.98 24.07 -36.70
CA PRO A 3 8.36 24.11 -35.39
C PRO A 3 9.15 23.25 -34.40
N SER A 4 9.30 23.79 -33.18
CA SER A 4 9.95 23.16 -32.03
C SER A 4 9.20 21.91 -31.57
N PRO A 5 9.87 20.82 -31.17
CA PRO A 5 9.19 19.63 -30.67
C PRO A 5 8.63 19.90 -29.28
N VAL A 6 7.30 19.85 -29.20
CA VAL A 6 6.54 19.86 -27.94
C VAL A 6 7.02 18.67 -27.10
N SER A 7 7.49 18.97 -25.88
CA SER A 7 7.90 18.00 -24.88
C SER A 7 6.80 16.96 -24.68
N ALA A 8 7.01 15.77 -25.21
CA ALA A 8 6.15 14.63 -24.97
C ALA A 8 6.30 14.25 -23.49
N THR A 9 5.32 14.64 -22.67
CA THR A 9 5.16 14.07 -21.34
C THR A 9 4.94 12.58 -21.52
N LEU A 10 6.00 11.80 -21.35
CA LEU A 10 5.93 10.34 -21.37
C LEU A 10 4.95 9.94 -20.27
N THR A 11 3.73 9.59 -20.66
CA THR A 11 2.79 8.85 -19.83
C THR A 11 3.43 7.47 -19.64
N ILE A 12 4.29 7.36 -18.64
CA ILE A 12 4.82 6.07 -18.18
C ILE A 12 3.59 5.26 -17.82
N LYS A 13 3.29 4.24 -18.62
CA LYS A 13 2.30 3.23 -18.31
C LYS A 13 2.78 2.57 -17.03
N GLU A 14 2.26 3.03 -15.88
CA GLU A 14 2.62 2.47 -14.58
C GLU A 14 2.43 0.95 -14.66
N SER A 15 3.47 0.22 -14.24
CA SER A 15 3.43 -1.23 -14.06
C SER A 15 2.13 -1.58 -13.33
N SER A 16 1.29 -2.40 -13.97
CA SER A 16 -0.15 -2.53 -13.69
C SER A 16 -0.50 -3.08 -12.30
N ASP A 17 0.48 -3.34 -11.43
CA ASP A 17 0.27 -3.94 -10.11
C ASP A 17 0.57 -3.02 -8.91
N VAL A 18 1.24 -1.87 -9.10
CA VAL A 18 1.51 -0.90 -8.01
C VAL A 18 0.73 0.40 -8.23
N SER A 19 0.24 1.01 -7.16
CA SER A 19 -0.51 2.28 -7.22
C SER A 19 -0.07 3.20 -6.09
N ARG A 20 0.20 4.47 -6.42
CA ARG A 20 0.57 5.49 -5.43
C ARG A 20 -0.67 6.03 -4.73
N LEU A 21 -0.72 5.90 -3.40
CA LEU A 21 -1.81 6.45 -2.58
C LEU A 21 -1.46 7.82 -2.01
N LEU A 22 -0.23 7.96 -1.53
CA LEU A 22 0.36 9.17 -0.96
C LEU A 22 1.78 9.34 -1.52
N PRO A 23 2.43 10.50 -1.34
CA PRO A 23 3.78 10.71 -1.86
C PRO A 23 4.79 9.61 -1.48
N TYR A 24 4.62 9.01 -0.31
CA TYR A 24 5.51 8.00 0.27
C TYR A 24 4.83 6.61 0.47
N LEU A 25 3.57 6.43 0.06
CA LEU A 25 2.84 5.17 0.28
C LEU A 25 2.28 4.60 -1.02
N PHE A 26 2.66 3.37 -1.30
CA PHE A 26 2.25 2.59 -2.45
C PHE A 26 1.53 1.32 -2.01
N VAL A 27 0.56 0.87 -2.81
CA VAL A 27 -0.13 -0.40 -2.61
C VAL A 27 -0.03 -1.25 -3.87
N GLY A 28 0.19 -2.56 -3.70
CA GLY A 28 0.22 -3.48 -4.82
C GLY A 28 0.02 -4.96 -4.45
N GLY A 29 0.10 -5.81 -5.46
CA GLY A 29 0.13 -7.27 -5.32
C GLY A 29 1.54 -7.83 -5.16
N GLU A 30 1.63 -9.15 -5.21
CA GLU A 30 2.88 -9.89 -5.09
C GLU A 30 3.87 -9.55 -6.22
N ARG A 31 3.39 -9.25 -7.44
CA ARG A 31 4.28 -8.93 -8.56
C ARG A 31 4.99 -7.61 -8.31
N ALA A 32 4.30 -6.63 -7.73
CA ALA A 32 4.92 -5.37 -7.29
C ALA A 32 6.04 -5.60 -6.25
N ALA A 33 5.86 -6.53 -5.32
CA ALA A 33 6.90 -6.86 -4.33
C ALA A 33 8.10 -7.61 -4.92
N ARG A 34 7.92 -8.29 -6.04
CA ARG A 34 8.97 -9.03 -6.76
C ARG A 34 9.80 -8.13 -7.68
N ASP A 35 9.24 -7.02 -8.17
CA ASP A 35 9.88 -6.10 -9.13
C ASP A 35 10.86 -5.12 -8.45
N LEU A 36 12.09 -5.59 -8.19
CA LEU A 36 13.15 -4.78 -7.58
C LEU A 36 13.48 -3.48 -8.35
N PRO A 37 13.58 -3.47 -9.70
CA PRO A 37 13.75 -2.23 -10.45
C PRO A 37 12.67 -1.18 -10.14
N THR A 38 11.40 -1.59 -10.08
CA THR A 38 10.31 -0.68 -9.70
C THR A 38 10.41 -0.23 -8.25
N LEU A 39 10.72 -1.12 -7.29
CA LEU A 39 10.92 -0.74 -5.89
C LEU A 39 12.00 0.33 -5.74
N ARG A 40 13.14 0.17 -6.42
CA ARG A 40 14.24 1.14 -6.42
C ARG A 40 13.84 2.48 -7.06
N ARG A 41 13.18 2.43 -8.23
CA ARG A 41 12.69 3.64 -8.93
C ARG A 41 11.72 4.46 -8.06
N LEU A 42 10.89 3.79 -7.26
CA LEU A 42 9.93 4.42 -6.35
C LEU A 42 10.54 4.81 -4.98
N ASN A 43 11.86 4.65 -4.81
CA ASN A 43 12.57 4.90 -3.56
C ASN A 43 11.95 4.13 -2.36
N VAL A 44 11.53 2.88 -2.59
CA VAL A 44 10.96 2.04 -1.52
C VAL A 44 12.08 1.60 -0.59
N GLY A 45 12.05 2.08 0.65
CA GLY A 45 12.96 1.65 1.73
C GLY A 45 12.34 0.62 2.66
N LEU A 46 11.01 0.44 2.61
CA LEU A 46 10.28 -0.52 3.43
C LEU A 46 9.19 -1.24 2.62
N VAL A 47 9.16 -2.55 2.72
CA VAL A 47 8.06 -3.39 2.21
C VAL A 47 7.31 -3.99 3.40
N LEU A 48 6.01 -3.68 3.48
CA LEU A 48 5.06 -4.27 4.42
C LEU A 48 4.26 -5.37 3.71
N ASN A 49 4.52 -6.62 4.09
CA ASN A 49 3.90 -7.80 3.52
C ASN A 49 2.72 -8.27 4.37
N VAL A 50 1.50 -8.05 3.89
CA VAL A 50 0.25 -8.40 4.58
C VAL A 50 -0.21 -9.82 4.23
N THR A 51 0.71 -10.78 4.22
CA THR A 51 0.45 -12.20 3.95
C THR A 51 1.26 -13.09 4.89
N ALA A 52 0.79 -14.31 5.10
CA ALA A 52 1.55 -15.32 5.84
C ALA A 52 2.65 -15.98 4.97
N HIS A 53 2.40 -16.15 3.67
CA HIS A 53 3.16 -17.07 2.83
C HIS A 53 4.00 -16.41 1.72
N VAL A 54 3.66 -15.21 1.25
CA VAL A 54 4.41 -14.59 0.14
C VAL A 54 5.84 -14.26 0.61
N PRO A 55 6.90 -14.62 -0.12
CA PRO A 55 8.28 -14.38 0.28
C PRO A 55 8.66 -12.90 0.40
N HIS A 56 9.71 -12.60 1.17
CA HIS A 56 10.41 -11.32 1.11
C HIS A 56 11.48 -11.37 0.02
N TYR A 57 11.06 -11.14 -1.23
CA TYR A 57 11.88 -11.41 -2.42
C TYR A 57 13.30 -10.88 -2.40
N HIS A 58 13.53 -9.69 -1.83
CA HIS A 58 14.83 -9.02 -1.84
C HIS A 58 15.38 -8.77 -0.42
N ALA A 59 14.91 -9.53 0.57
CA ALA A 59 15.44 -9.44 1.92
C ALA A 59 16.93 -9.81 1.93
N GLY A 60 17.77 -8.92 2.48
CA GLY A 60 19.22 -9.11 2.56
C GLY A 60 20.01 -8.71 1.30
N ALA A 61 19.35 -8.35 0.19
CA ALA A 61 19.99 -8.02 -1.08
C ALA A 61 20.18 -6.49 -1.32
N GLY A 62 19.98 -5.66 -0.28
CA GLY A 62 20.12 -4.21 -0.41
C GLY A 62 19.51 -3.43 0.76
N SER A 63 19.18 -2.17 0.51
CA SER A 63 18.68 -1.20 1.50
C SER A 63 17.18 -1.28 1.80
N ILE A 64 16.47 -2.30 1.32
CA ILE A 64 15.02 -2.45 1.52
C ILE A 64 14.77 -3.28 2.77
N ALA A 65 14.17 -2.66 3.79
CA ALA A 65 13.67 -3.37 4.95
C ALA A 65 12.37 -4.11 4.62
N TYR A 66 12.18 -5.28 5.21
CA TYR A 66 10.94 -6.06 5.10
C TYR A 66 10.32 -6.28 6.47
N ARG A 67 9.00 -6.14 6.56
CA ARG A 67 8.20 -6.51 7.74
C ARG A 67 6.96 -7.28 7.29
N ARG A 68 6.63 -8.34 8.04
CA ARG A 68 5.46 -9.18 7.77
C ARG A 68 4.35 -8.87 8.75
N LEU A 69 3.14 -8.74 8.23
CA LEU A 69 1.88 -8.65 8.96
C LEU A 69 1.07 -9.90 8.55
N PRO A 70 1.27 -11.06 9.22
CA PRO A 70 0.75 -12.33 8.74
C PRO A 70 -0.77 -12.34 8.80
N ALA A 71 -1.40 -12.34 7.62
CA ALA A 71 -2.85 -12.28 7.49
C ALA A 71 -3.38 -13.13 6.34
N SER A 72 -4.43 -13.89 6.63
CA SER A 72 -5.26 -14.60 5.65
C SER A 72 -6.38 -13.70 5.12
N ASP A 73 -6.86 -13.94 3.92
CA ASP A 73 -7.97 -13.17 3.32
C ASP A 73 -9.32 -13.85 3.61
N THR A 74 -9.63 -13.98 4.89
CA THR A 74 -10.79 -14.74 5.37
C THR A 74 -11.61 -13.93 6.35
N HIS A 75 -12.88 -14.30 6.53
CA HIS A 75 -13.81 -13.61 7.43
C HIS A 75 -13.34 -13.58 8.90
N GLY A 76 -12.61 -14.60 9.35
CA GLY A 76 -12.10 -14.71 10.72
C GLY A 76 -10.76 -14.00 10.98
N GLN A 77 -10.12 -13.43 9.96
CA GLN A 77 -8.88 -12.69 10.16
C GLN A 77 -9.17 -11.31 10.77
N ASP A 78 -8.55 -10.99 11.91
CA ASP A 78 -8.53 -9.62 12.43
C ASP A 78 -7.30 -8.87 11.87
N LEU A 79 -7.53 -7.82 11.08
CA LEU A 79 -6.49 -6.92 10.57
C LEU A 79 -6.29 -5.70 11.47
N ARG A 80 -7.23 -5.36 12.35
CA ARG A 80 -7.12 -4.17 13.22
C ARG A 80 -5.93 -4.27 14.16
N GLN A 81 -5.59 -5.48 14.59
CA GLN A 81 -4.38 -5.76 15.37
C GLN A 81 -3.09 -5.24 14.71
N TYR A 82 -3.07 -5.10 13.38
CA TYR A 82 -1.92 -4.63 12.63
C TYR A 82 -1.95 -3.14 12.29
N PHE A 83 -3.06 -2.42 12.52
CA PHE A 83 -3.18 -1.01 12.13
C PHE A 83 -2.13 -0.15 12.81
N ARG A 84 -2.12 -0.09 14.15
CA ARG A 84 -1.15 0.73 14.88
C ARG A 84 0.31 0.36 14.58
N PRO A 85 0.73 -0.93 14.61
CA PRO A 85 2.08 -1.31 14.20
C PRO A 85 2.44 -0.89 12.77
N ALA A 86 1.53 -1.08 11.79
CA ALA A 86 1.77 -0.69 10.41
C ALA A 86 1.95 0.84 10.28
N PHE A 87 1.13 1.63 10.97
CA PHE A 87 1.19 3.10 10.88
C PHE A 87 2.53 3.62 11.41
N LEU A 88 3.03 3.07 12.51
CA LEU A 88 4.34 3.45 13.06
C LEU A 88 5.47 3.20 12.05
N LEU A 89 5.46 2.03 11.40
CA LEU A 89 6.45 1.69 10.37
C LEU A 89 6.32 2.59 9.13
N ILE A 90 5.10 2.94 8.72
CA ILE A 90 4.88 3.85 7.60
C ILE A 90 5.41 5.25 7.93
N GLU A 91 5.10 5.78 9.11
CA GLU A 91 5.59 7.10 9.55
C GLU A 91 7.11 7.13 9.74
N GLU A 92 7.71 6.06 10.24
CA GLU A 92 9.16 5.94 10.37
C GLU A 92 9.84 5.98 9.00
N ALA A 93 9.39 5.16 8.04
CA ALA A 93 9.93 5.17 6.69
C ALA A 93 9.76 6.55 6.02
N ARG A 94 8.59 7.19 6.19
CA ARG A 94 8.31 8.54 5.70
C ARG A 94 9.29 9.57 6.27
N ARG A 95 9.57 9.52 7.58
CA ARG A 95 10.51 10.43 8.26
C ARG A 95 11.95 10.22 7.79
N CYS A 96 12.32 9.00 7.45
CA CYS A 96 13.61 8.67 6.85
C CYS A 96 13.72 9.06 5.36
N GLY A 97 12.68 9.67 4.78
CA GLY A 97 12.68 10.07 3.36
C GLY A 97 12.51 8.90 2.39
N CYS A 98 12.08 7.73 2.87
CA CYS A 98 11.83 6.55 2.06
C CYS A 98 10.33 6.35 1.81
N SER A 99 10.02 5.68 0.70
CA SER A 99 8.68 5.20 0.39
C SER A 99 8.42 3.83 1.00
N VAL A 100 7.13 3.49 1.16
CA VAL A 100 6.64 2.20 1.62
C VAL A 100 5.82 1.54 0.51
N LEU A 101 6.11 0.26 0.25
CA LEU A 101 5.17 -0.61 -0.46
C LEU A 101 4.43 -1.47 0.55
N LEU A 102 3.11 -1.32 0.61
CA LEU A 102 2.23 -2.20 1.35
C LEU A 102 1.56 -3.18 0.37
N HIS A 103 1.90 -4.46 0.45
CA HIS A 103 1.41 -5.46 -0.50
C HIS A 103 0.74 -6.64 0.18
N CYS A 104 -0.14 -7.31 -0.57
CA CYS A 104 -0.60 -8.65 -0.25
C CYS A 104 -0.36 -9.55 -1.46
N GLN A 105 -1.23 -10.53 -1.71
CA GLN A 105 -1.10 -11.39 -2.89
C GLN A 105 -1.59 -10.70 -4.17
N ALA A 106 -2.84 -10.20 -4.17
CA ALA A 106 -3.45 -9.54 -5.33
C ALA A 106 -3.48 -8.00 -5.23
N GLY A 107 -3.18 -7.44 -4.05
CA GLY A 107 -3.33 -6.00 -3.81
C GLY A 107 -4.78 -5.51 -3.87
N VAL A 108 -5.74 -6.36 -3.50
CA VAL A 108 -7.19 -6.09 -3.63
C VAL A 108 -7.87 -5.90 -2.28
N SER A 109 -7.59 -6.78 -1.32
CA SER A 109 -8.29 -6.83 -0.03
C SER A 109 -7.38 -6.45 1.14
N ARG A 110 -6.54 -7.37 1.63
CA ARG A 110 -5.69 -7.18 2.83
C ARG A 110 -4.84 -5.89 2.84
N SER A 111 -3.99 -5.67 1.82
CA SER A 111 -3.15 -4.47 1.79
C SER A 111 -3.98 -3.19 1.63
N PRO A 112 -4.93 -3.08 0.70
CA PRO A 112 -5.84 -1.94 0.69
C PRO A 112 -6.53 -1.65 2.02
N THR A 113 -7.00 -2.65 2.78
CA THR A 113 -7.61 -2.42 4.10
C THR A 113 -6.68 -1.68 5.05
N VAL A 114 -5.43 -2.12 5.20
CA VAL A 114 -4.46 -1.44 6.08
C VAL A 114 -4.16 -0.03 5.57
N ALA A 115 -4.08 0.16 4.25
CA ALA A 115 -3.88 1.48 3.66
C ALA A 115 -5.07 2.42 3.87
N ILE A 116 -6.30 1.93 3.78
CA ILE A 116 -7.52 2.69 4.06
C ILE A 116 -7.52 3.13 5.52
N ALA A 117 -7.26 2.22 6.45
CA ALA A 117 -7.17 2.55 7.88
C ALA A 117 -6.11 3.62 8.18
N TYR A 118 -4.96 3.54 7.50
CA TYR A 118 -3.91 4.57 7.62
C TYR A 118 -4.38 5.93 7.08
N VAL A 119 -5.06 5.94 5.92
CA VAL A 119 -5.64 7.17 5.33
C VAL A 119 -6.70 7.77 6.26
N MET A 120 -7.57 6.96 6.86
CA MET A 120 -8.53 7.42 7.87
C MET A 120 -7.80 8.17 8.99
N ARG A 121 -6.75 7.54 9.55
CA ARG A 121 -5.97 8.09 10.66
C ARG A 121 -5.27 9.41 10.32
N ILE A 122 -4.58 9.49 9.18
CA ILE A 122 -3.75 10.66 8.86
C ILE A 122 -4.53 11.83 8.24
N ARG A 123 -5.74 11.59 7.76
CA ARG A 123 -6.60 12.64 7.15
C ARG A 123 -7.85 12.95 7.95
N GLY A 124 -8.11 12.26 9.06
CA GLY A 124 -9.36 12.41 9.82
C GLY A 124 -10.59 12.06 8.99
N LEU A 125 -10.47 11.06 8.10
CA LEU A 125 -11.56 10.63 7.23
C LEU A 125 -12.30 9.45 7.84
N GLY A 126 -13.61 9.43 7.64
CA GLY A 126 -14.42 8.26 7.91
C GLY A 126 -14.10 7.10 6.96
N ALA A 127 -14.59 5.90 7.30
CA ALA A 127 -14.26 4.68 6.57
C ALA A 127 -14.68 4.75 5.08
N SER A 128 -15.85 5.32 4.81
CA SER A 128 -16.39 5.50 3.45
C SER A 128 -15.53 6.45 2.60
N ASP A 129 -15.16 7.61 3.16
CA ASP A 129 -14.38 8.62 2.44
C ASP A 129 -12.94 8.17 2.20
N ALA A 130 -12.35 7.51 3.20
CA ALA A 130 -11.01 6.92 3.05
C ALA A 130 -11.02 5.79 2.01
N TYR A 131 -12.05 4.93 2.00
CA TYR A 131 -12.21 3.92 0.96
C TYR A 131 -12.33 4.56 -0.43
N ALA A 132 -13.16 5.59 -0.59
CA ALA A 132 -13.32 6.31 -1.86
C ALA A 132 -11.99 6.95 -2.31
N PHE A 133 -11.24 7.55 -1.38
CA PHE A 133 -9.92 8.13 -1.65
C PHE A 133 -8.93 7.11 -2.21
N VAL A 134 -8.88 5.92 -1.61
CA VAL A 134 -7.98 4.84 -2.04
C VAL A 134 -8.45 4.25 -3.37
N ARG A 135 -9.76 4.00 -3.51
CA ARG A 135 -10.36 3.44 -4.75
C ARG A 135 -10.17 4.35 -5.96
N ALA A 136 -10.21 5.67 -5.78
CA ALA A 136 -9.93 6.63 -6.84
C ALA A 136 -8.48 6.53 -7.38
N ARG A 137 -7.54 6.00 -6.59
CA ARG A 137 -6.13 5.81 -6.96
C ARG A 137 -5.82 4.36 -7.36
N ARG A 138 -6.64 3.42 -6.91
CA ARG A 138 -6.55 2.00 -7.24
C ARG A 138 -7.95 1.41 -7.37
N ALA A 139 -8.49 1.38 -8.60
CA ALA A 139 -9.84 0.93 -8.87
C ALA A 139 -10.12 -0.53 -8.46
N ALA A 140 -9.08 -1.37 -8.42
CA ALA A 140 -9.16 -2.80 -8.05
C ALA A 140 -9.33 -3.05 -6.54
N VAL A 141 -9.40 -2.01 -5.71
CA VAL A 141 -9.60 -2.15 -4.26
C VAL A 141 -10.98 -2.70 -3.97
N ALA A 142 -11.02 -3.85 -3.28
CA ALA A 142 -12.22 -4.51 -2.83
C ALA A 142 -11.89 -5.37 -1.58
N PRO A 143 -11.79 -4.76 -0.38
CA PRO A 143 -11.72 -5.49 0.88
C PRO A 143 -12.90 -6.44 1.01
N ASN A 144 -12.66 -7.61 1.62
CA ASN A 144 -13.77 -8.48 1.99
C ASN A 144 -14.68 -7.79 3.03
N LEU A 145 -15.92 -8.28 3.16
CA LEU A 145 -16.93 -7.66 4.03
C LEU A 145 -16.52 -7.61 5.51
N SER A 146 -15.79 -8.61 6.00
CA SER A 146 -15.27 -8.60 7.38
C SER A 146 -14.28 -7.45 7.59
N PHE A 147 -13.39 -7.23 6.62
CA PHE A 147 -12.44 -6.12 6.66
C PHE A 147 -13.13 -4.75 6.52
N MET A 148 -14.19 -4.64 5.73
CA MET A 148 -15.02 -3.43 5.69
C MET A 148 -15.66 -3.17 7.07
N GLY A 149 -16.20 -4.21 7.72
CA GLY A 149 -16.72 -4.10 9.08
C GLY A 149 -15.66 -3.67 10.10
N GLN A 150 -14.43 -4.18 9.97
CA GLN A 150 -13.30 -3.79 10.81
C GLN A 150 -12.89 -2.32 10.63
N LEU A 151 -12.99 -1.77 9.41
CA LEU A 151 -12.76 -0.33 9.17
C LEU A 151 -13.83 0.52 9.86
N LEU A 152 -15.10 0.12 9.81
CA LEU A 152 -16.20 0.81 10.50
C LEU A 152 -16.07 0.72 12.03
N LEU A 153 -15.56 -0.40 12.55
CA LEU A 153 -15.24 -0.51 13.98
C LEU A 153 -14.08 0.43 14.36
N TYR A 154 -13.03 0.46 13.54
CA TYR A 154 -11.89 1.34 13.76
C TYR A 154 -12.27 2.83 13.71
N GLU A 155 -13.21 3.22 12.84
CA GLU A 155 -13.75 4.58 12.78
C GLU A 155 -14.32 5.07 14.12
N ARG A 156 -14.88 4.17 14.94
CA ARG A 156 -15.42 4.50 16.27
C ARG A 156 -14.33 4.72 17.32
N GLU A 157 -13.10 4.33 17.02
CA GLU A 157 -11.94 4.40 17.91
C GLU A 157 -11.00 5.59 17.55
N LEU A 158 -11.30 6.32 16.46
CA LEU A 158 -10.54 7.47 15.97
C LEU A 158 -10.89 8.78 16.69
#